data_AF-A0A2H5W9W2-F1
#
_entry.id   AF-A0A2H5W9W2-F1
#
_cell.length_a   1.000
_cell.length_b   1.000
_cell.length_c   1.000
_cell.angle_alpha   90.00
_cell.angle_beta   90.00
_cell.angle_gamma   90.00
#
_symmetry.space_group_name_H-M   'P 1'
#
loop_
_entity.id
_entity.type
_entity.pdbx_description
1 polymer ?
#
loop_
_entity_poly.entity_id
_entity_poly.type
_entity_poly.pdbx_seq_one_letter_code
_entity_poly.pdbx_strand_id
1 'polypeptide(L)'
;MRLLRFRSVGRCVLLALSVSLGVPSWAAERPAPKRWTPPPAYQRAVQAVQDQRWQEAIGYLEESLLQAPPRAGDAQQAAAGYAPYLYMAYAYVRLGRTEAAEAFYRLAQRFSGYEHQPELQAYATFIDQALKRPTETREDGSAPSVFYKDQGPPEETGGCEVAPARDPYNLPWYFHYALGKELFERGQYREALRSLRRALLLNPRPETQARTYGMWHTEYRPYYYMTQAFLKLGQRDCAAQTARESVRFREIPPTDGLYPEWQQVLKVLGLER
;
A
#
# COMPACT_ATOMS: atom_id res chain seq x y z
N MET A 1 -18.78 -8.83 69.96
CA MET A 1 -19.38 -7.47 69.93
C MET A 1 -20.33 -7.40 68.73
N ARG A 2 -21.62 -7.22 69.04
CA ARG A 2 -22.81 -6.85 68.22
C ARG A 2 -22.94 -7.28 66.74
N LEU A 3 -23.91 -8.20 66.58
CA LEU A 3 -24.87 -8.34 65.46
C LEU A 3 -25.44 -6.99 64.97
N LEU A 4 -25.73 -6.89 63.67
CA LEU A 4 -26.95 -6.25 63.16
C LEU A 4 -27.24 -6.66 61.71
N ARG A 5 -28.34 -7.41 61.55
CA ARG A 5 -29.08 -7.62 60.30
C ARG A 5 -29.83 -6.33 59.96
N PHE A 6 -29.91 -5.97 58.68
CA PHE A 6 -31.01 -5.13 58.18
C PHE A 6 -31.59 -5.72 56.90
N ARG A 7 -32.85 -6.16 57.01
CA ARG A 7 -33.78 -6.38 55.90
C ARG A 7 -34.35 -5.01 55.51
N SER A 8 -34.52 -4.75 54.22
CA SER A 8 -35.62 -3.91 53.75
C SER A 8 -36.02 -4.35 52.34
N VAL A 9 -37.30 -4.69 52.23
CA VAL A 9 -37.99 -5.15 51.03
C VAL A 9 -38.67 -3.92 50.43
N GLY A 10 -38.22 -3.50 49.24
CA GLY A 10 -38.89 -2.49 48.44
C GLY A 10 -39.34 -3.09 47.12
N ARG A 11 -40.52 -3.71 47.09
CA ARG A 11 -41.19 -4.13 45.85
C ARG A 11 -41.88 -2.89 45.25
N CYS A 12 -41.20 -2.21 44.33
CA CYS A 12 -41.87 -1.31 43.38
C CYS A 12 -42.51 -2.15 42.28
N VAL A 13 -43.83 -2.30 42.33
CA VAL A 13 -44.62 -2.83 41.23
C VAL A 13 -44.79 -1.69 40.23
N LEU A 14 -43.92 -1.64 39.23
CA LEU A 14 -44.13 -0.84 38.02
C LEU A 14 -45.09 -1.61 37.12
N LEU A 15 -46.34 -1.17 37.08
CA LEU A 15 -47.32 -1.54 36.07
C LEU A 15 -46.83 -1.01 34.72
N ALA A 16 -46.10 -1.86 33.98
CA ALA A 16 -45.80 -1.61 32.58
C ALA A 16 -47.10 -1.74 31.78
N LEU A 17 -47.67 -0.61 31.36
CA LEU A 17 -48.68 -0.55 30.31
C LEU A 17 -48.04 -1.06 29.02
N SER A 18 -48.25 -2.35 28.74
CA SER A 18 -47.93 -2.98 27.46
C SER A 18 -48.89 -2.45 26.41
N VAL A 19 -48.56 -1.30 25.82
CA VAL A 19 -49.17 -0.85 24.57
C VAL A 19 -48.65 -1.79 23.49
N SER A 20 -49.48 -2.74 23.10
CA SER A 20 -49.27 -3.63 21.96
C SER A 20 -49.34 -2.82 20.66
N LEU A 21 -48.29 -2.05 20.38
CA LEU A 21 -48.05 -1.56 19.02
C LEU A 21 -47.79 -2.80 18.17
N GLY A 22 -48.79 -3.19 17.39
CA GLY A 22 -48.67 -4.27 16.41
C GLY A 22 -47.57 -3.92 15.42
N VAL A 23 -46.35 -4.40 15.70
CA VAL A 23 -45.24 -4.29 14.76
C VAL A 23 -45.66 -5.11 13.53
N PRO A 24 -45.77 -4.48 12.36
CA PRO A 24 -46.26 -5.19 11.19
C PRO A 24 -45.32 -6.35 10.84
N SER A 25 -45.86 -7.55 10.63
CA SER A 25 -45.09 -8.79 10.40
C SER A 25 -44.39 -8.88 9.03
N TRP A 26 -44.21 -7.75 8.34
CA TRP A 26 -43.51 -7.65 7.05
C TRP A 26 -42.08 -7.15 7.19
N ALA A 27 -41.47 -7.32 8.37
CA ALA A 27 -40.02 -7.38 8.50
C ALA A 27 -39.51 -8.61 7.75
N ALA A 28 -39.52 -8.54 6.42
CA ALA A 28 -38.90 -9.51 5.52
C ALA A 28 -37.47 -9.72 6.01
N GLU A 29 -37.15 -10.95 6.38
CA GLU A 29 -35.80 -11.37 6.74
C GLU A 29 -34.87 -10.87 5.64
N ARG A 30 -34.09 -9.84 5.94
CA ARG A 30 -33.06 -9.39 5.00
C ARG A 30 -32.13 -10.59 4.83
N PRO A 31 -31.95 -11.11 3.61
CA PRO A 31 -31.05 -12.23 3.40
C PRO A 31 -29.70 -11.87 4.01
N ALA A 32 -29.20 -12.72 4.90
CA ALA A 32 -27.91 -12.49 5.54
C ALA A 32 -26.87 -12.21 4.45
N PRO A 33 -26.06 -11.16 4.57
CA PRO A 33 -25.09 -10.82 3.54
C PRO A 33 -24.20 -12.04 3.28
N LYS A 34 -24.11 -12.45 2.01
CA LYS A 34 -23.31 -13.60 1.59
C LYS A 34 -21.88 -13.41 2.11
N ARG A 35 -21.41 -14.36 2.93
CA ARG A 35 -20.06 -14.31 3.50
C ARG A 35 -19.05 -14.29 2.35
N TRP A 36 -18.18 -13.29 2.35
CA TRP A 36 -17.11 -13.19 1.37
C TRP A 36 -16.16 -14.38 1.52
N THR A 37 -15.64 -14.89 0.39
CA THR A 37 -14.72 -16.03 0.35
C THR A 37 -13.46 -15.65 -0.42
N PRO A 38 -12.26 -15.99 0.09
CA PRO A 38 -11.03 -15.72 -0.64
C PRO A 38 -10.98 -16.44 -1.99
N PRO A 39 -10.27 -15.89 -2.98
CA PRO A 39 -10.10 -16.55 -4.27
C PRO A 39 -9.40 -17.92 -4.13
N PRO A 40 -9.68 -18.92 -4.99
CA PRO A 40 -9.00 -20.21 -4.95
C PRO A 40 -7.47 -20.13 -5.08
N ALA A 41 -6.97 -19.16 -5.84
CA ALA A 41 -5.53 -18.89 -5.92
C ALA A 41 -4.93 -18.52 -4.55
N TYR A 42 -5.66 -17.80 -3.70
CA TYR A 42 -5.20 -17.47 -2.35
C TYR A 42 -5.05 -18.71 -1.48
N GLN A 43 -6.00 -19.64 -1.56
CA GLN A 43 -5.92 -20.90 -0.81
C GLN A 43 -4.72 -21.74 -1.25
N ARG A 44 -4.45 -21.79 -2.57
CA ARG A 44 -3.25 -22.43 -3.11
C ARG A 44 -1.96 -21.76 -2.63
N ALA A 45 -1.96 -20.43 -2.52
CA ALA A 45 -0.83 -19.69 -1.96
C ALA A 45 -0.57 -20.04 -0.48
N VAL A 46 -1.63 -20.05 0.35
CA VAL A 46 -1.50 -20.41 1.77
C VAL A 46 -0.96 -21.84 1.93
N GLN A 47 -1.45 -22.78 1.12
CA GLN A 47 -0.92 -24.14 1.10
C GLN A 47 0.56 -24.16 0.69
N ALA A 48 0.94 -23.44 -0.37
CA ALA A 48 2.33 -23.37 -0.81
C ALA A 48 3.26 -22.75 0.26
N VAL A 49 2.78 -21.78 1.04
CA VAL A 49 3.50 -21.21 2.20
C VAL A 49 3.72 -22.26 3.28
N GLN A 50 2.69 -23.06 3.61
CA GLN A 50 2.80 -24.15 4.58
C GLN A 50 3.78 -25.24 4.11
N ASP A 51 3.77 -25.55 2.82
CA ASP A 51 4.67 -26.52 2.18
C ASP A 51 6.08 -25.95 1.92
N GLN A 52 6.34 -24.70 2.31
CA GLN A 52 7.62 -24.00 2.09
C GLN A 52 8.01 -23.81 0.61
N ARG A 53 7.04 -23.84 -0.30
CA ARG A 53 7.21 -23.58 -1.75
C ARG A 53 7.09 -22.08 -2.04
N TRP A 54 8.09 -21.31 -1.61
CA TRP A 54 8.01 -19.84 -1.57
C TRP A 54 7.81 -19.16 -2.94
N GLN A 55 8.49 -19.60 -4.00
CA GLN A 55 8.29 -19.02 -5.34
C GLN A 55 6.89 -19.31 -5.88
N GLU A 56 6.39 -20.54 -5.70
CA GLU A 56 5.03 -20.90 -6.12
C GLU A 56 3.99 -20.12 -5.32
N ALA A 57 4.20 -19.95 -4.01
CA ALA A 57 3.36 -19.12 -3.17
C ALA A 57 3.27 -17.68 -3.70
N ILE A 58 4.39 -17.07 -4.08
CA ILE A 58 4.39 -15.72 -4.69
C ILE A 58 3.56 -15.72 -5.98
N GLY A 59 3.77 -16.68 -6.88
CA GLY A 59 2.98 -16.78 -8.11
C GLY A 59 1.48 -16.94 -7.87
N TYR A 60 1.08 -17.73 -6.87
CA TYR A 60 -0.34 -17.86 -6.50
C TYR A 60 -0.90 -16.62 -5.82
N LEU A 61 -0.10 -15.84 -5.08
CA LEU A 61 -0.50 -14.55 -4.52
C LEU A 61 -0.68 -13.50 -5.63
N GLU A 62 0.22 -13.51 -6.61
CA GLU A 62 0.12 -12.77 -7.87
C GLU A 62 -0.95 -13.33 -8.82
N GLU A 63 -1.67 -14.37 -8.46
CA GLU A 63 -2.90 -14.78 -9.15
C GLU A 63 -4.11 -14.42 -8.28
N SER A 64 -4.00 -14.54 -6.96
CA SER A 64 -5.09 -14.24 -6.03
C SER A 64 -5.43 -12.76 -6.05
N LEU A 65 -4.42 -11.90 -6.12
CA LEU A 65 -4.64 -10.48 -6.24
C LEU A 65 -5.47 -10.19 -7.54
N LEU A 66 -5.36 -11.01 -8.61
CA LEU A 66 -5.96 -10.72 -9.94
C LEU A 66 -7.47 -10.85 -9.81
N GLN A 67 -7.86 -11.82 -9.00
CA GLN A 67 -9.22 -12.24 -8.73
C GLN A 67 -9.86 -11.34 -7.64
N ALA A 68 -9.15 -11.10 -6.54
CA ALA A 68 -9.59 -10.24 -5.44
C ALA A 68 -8.43 -9.42 -4.87
N PRO A 69 -8.13 -8.23 -5.38
CA PRO A 69 -7.47 -7.15 -4.63
C PRO A 69 -7.87 -6.99 -3.14
N PRO A 70 -6.94 -6.70 -2.23
CA PRO A 70 -7.26 -6.22 -0.89
C PRO A 70 -7.79 -4.78 -0.95
N ARG A 71 -8.80 -4.47 -0.13
CA ARG A 71 -9.41 -3.15 0.02
C ARG A 71 -9.22 -2.66 1.45
N ALA A 72 -8.68 -1.45 1.60
CA ALA A 72 -8.45 -0.89 2.94
C ALA A 72 -9.79 -0.72 3.68
N GLY A 73 -9.86 -1.23 4.92
CA GLY A 73 -11.08 -1.18 5.73
C GLY A 73 -12.17 -2.19 5.34
N ASP A 74 -11.91 -3.12 4.42
CA ASP A 74 -12.88 -4.16 4.07
C ASP A 74 -12.92 -5.26 5.13
N ALA A 75 -13.84 -5.09 6.09
CA ALA A 75 -14.04 -6.02 7.19
C ALA A 75 -14.35 -7.45 6.73
N GLN A 76 -14.96 -7.64 5.55
CA GLN A 76 -15.28 -8.98 5.06
C GLN A 76 -14.03 -9.74 4.60
N GLN A 77 -13.10 -9.04 3.92
CA GLN A 77 -11.80 -9.61 3.55
C GLN A 77 -10.93 -9.89 4.78
N ALA A 78 -10.88 -8.95 5.71
CA ALA A 78 -10.15 -9.10 6.97
C ALA A 78 -10.68 -10.28 7.80
N ALA A 79 -12.01 -10.39 7.97
CA ALA A 79 -12.64 -11.50 8.69
C ALA A 79 -12.42 -12.87 8.01
N ALA A 80 -12.14 -12.89 6.71
CA ALA A 80 -11.79 -14.09 5.96
C ALA A 80 -10.28 -14.40 5.95
N GLY A 81 -9.46 -13.58 6.63
CA GLY A 81 -8.01 -13.77 6.71
C GLY A 81 -7.29 -13.54 5.41
N TYR A 82 -7.83 -12.66 4.55
CA TYR A 82 -7.23 -12.33 3.28
C TYR A 82 -6.14 -11.28 3.42
N ALA A 83 -4.89 -11.72 3.52
CA ALA A 83 -3.72 -10.89 3.73
C ALA A 83 -2.60 -11.20 2.71
N PRO A 84 -2.87 -11.09 1.40
CA PRO A 84 -1.91 -11.52 0.36
C PRO A 84 -0.57 -10.81 0.45
N TYR A 85 -0.53 -9.51 0.74
CA TYR A 85 0.73 -8.76 0.90
C TYR A 85 1.57 -9.25 2.09
N LEU A 86 0.92 -9.67 3.19
CA LEU A 86 1.63 -10.21 4.34
C LEU A 86 2.28 -11.56 4.00
N TYR A 87 1.56 -12.42 3.28
CA TYR A 87 2.10 -13.69 2.80
C TYR A 87 3.22 -13.49 1.77
N MET A 88 3.11 -12.49 0.87
CA MET A 88 4.19 -12.15 -0.05
C MET A 88 5.42 -11.69 0.74
N ALA A 89 5.24 -10.78 1.69
CA ALA A 89 6.32 -10.31 2.55
C ALA A 89 7.01 -11.47 3.26
N TYR A 90 6.24 -12.37 3.86
CA TYR A 90 6.73 -13.57 4.53
C TYR A 90 7.54 -14.46 3.57
N ALA A 91 7.00 -14.78 2.40
CA ALA A 91 7.68 -15.60 1.40
C ALA A 91 9.00 -14.96 0.92
N TYR A 92 9.01 -13.64 0.72
CA TYR A 92 10.22 -12.90 0.36
C TYR A 92 11.28 -12.92 1.48
N VAL A 93 10.88 -12.81 2.76
CA VAL A 93 11.83 -12.99 3.88
C VAL A 93 12.45 -14.38 3.83
N ARG A 94 11.65 -15.43 3.61
CA ARG A 94 12.13 -16.83 3.55
C ARG A 94 13.08 -17.08 2.39
N LEU A 95 12.95 -16.33 1.29
CA LEU A 95 13.88 -16.35 0.16
C LEU A 95 15.14 -15.48 0.37
N GLY A 96 15.30 -14.84 1.53
CA GLY A 96 16.40 -13.91 1.81
C GLY A 96 16.28 -12.56 1.07
N ARG A 97 15.11 -12.27 0.50
CA ARG A 97 14.82 -11.09 -0.32
C ARG A 97 14.22 -9.99 0.56
N THR A 98 15.00 -9.49 1.52
CA THR A 98 14.53 -8.58 2.59
C THR A 98 13.93 -7.27 2.08
N GLU A 99 14.40 -6.76 0.93
CA GLU A 99 13.91 -5.52 0.31
C GLU A 99 12.47 -5.62 -0.19
N ALA A 100 12.21 -6.66 -1.00
CA ALA A 100 10.86 -6.95 -1.49
C ALA A 100 9.94 -7.26 -0.30
N ALA A 101 10.44 -8.02 0.68
CA ALA A 101 9.71 -8.31 1.89
C ALA A 101 9.26 -7.05 2.63
N GLU A 102 10.17 -6.09 2.85
CA GLU A 102 9.85 -4.83 3.52
C GLU A 102 8.79 -4.03 2.75
N ALA A 103 8.92 -3.93 1.43
CA ALA A 103 7.94 -3.21 0.61
C ALA A 103 6.54 -3.84 0.69
N PHE A 104 6.44 -5.17 0.54
CA PHE A 104 5.16 -5.88 0.68
C PHE A 104 4.63 -5.83 2.11
N TYR A 105 5.49 -5.80 3.11
CA TYR A 105 5.07 -5.69 4.50
C TYR A 105 4.48 -4.31 4.81
N ARG A 106 5.08 -3.24 4.28
CA ARG A 106 4.51 -1.88 4.35
C ARG A 106 3.16 -1.80 3.65
N LEU A 107 3.02 -2.45 2.48
CA LEU A 107 1.71 -2.58 1.83
C LEU A 107 0.72 -3.32 2.75
N ALA A 108 1.11 -4.44 3.35
CA ALA A 108 0.25 -5.18 4.27
C ALA A 108 -0.25 -4.29 5.43
N GLN A 109 0.62 -3.49 6.04
CA GLN A 109 0.27 -2.58 7.13
C GLN A 109 -0.79 -1.53 6.73
N ARG A 110 -0.77 -1.07 5.47
CA ARG A 110 -1.77 -0.11 4.95
C ARG A 110 -3.16 -0.75 4.76
N PHE A 111 -3.21 -2.03 4.46
CA PHE A 111 -4.45 -2.79 4.27
C PHE A 111 -4.82 -3.59 5.53
N SER A 112 -4.65 -2.96 6.72
CA SER A 112 -4.84 -3.56 8.05
C SER A 112 -6.13 -4.38 8.20
N GLY A 113 -6.11 -5.33 9.13
CA GLY A 113 -7.22 -6.27 9.35
C GLY A 113 -6.79 -7.70 9.72
N TYR A 114 -5.49 -7.99 9.70
CA TYR A 114 -4.95 -9.29 10.11
C TYR A 114 -4.60 -9.36 11.61
N GLU A 115 -4.75 -8.28 12.37
CA GLU A 115 -4.35 -8.22 13.79
C GLU A 115 -5.17 -9.17 14.67
N HIS A 116 -6.39 -9.52 14.24
CA HIS A 116 -7.27 -10.43 14.98
C HIS A 116 -6.98 -11.91 14.70
N GLN A 117 -6.03 -12.23 13.83
CA GLN A 117 -5.69 -13.60 13.46
C GLN A 117 -4.30 -13.97 14.01
N PRO A 118 -4.21 -14.88 14.99
CA PRO A 118 -2.95 -15.17 15.68
C PRO A 118 -1.88 -15.73 14.73
N GLU A 119 -2.29 -16.50 13.72
CA GLU A 119 -1.38 -17.03 12.70
C GLU A 119 -0.73 -15.92 11.87
N LEU A 120 -1.52 -14.93 11.44
CA LEU A 120 -1.00 -13.80 10.66
C LEU A 120 -0.15 -12.88 11.53
N GLN A 121 -0.50 -12.71 12.80
CA GLN A 121 0.32 -11.97 13.76
C GLN A 121 1.69 -12.62 13.98
N ALA A 122 1.76 -13.96 13.97
CA ALA A 122 3.03 -14.68 14.04
C ALA A 122 3.91 -14.39 12.81
N TYR A 123 3.34 -14.34 11.61
CA TYR A 123 4.08 -13.95 10.40
C TYR A 123 4.57 -12.51 10.47
N ALA A 124 3.72 -11.56 10.87
CA ALA A 124 4.11 -10.16 11.04
C ALA A 124 5.27 -10.03 12.03
N THR A 125 5.19 -10.71 13.18
CA THR A 125 6.25 -10.71 14.20
C THR A 125 7.56 -11.29 13.65
N PHE A 126 7.49 -12.38 12.88
CA PHE A 126 8.66 -12.97 12.24
C PHE A 126 9.28 -12.01 11.21
N ILE A 127 8.46 -11.37 10.38
CA ILE A 127 8.91 -10.38 9.41
C ILE A 127 9.59 -9.21 10.14
N ASP A 128 8.97 -8.68 11.20
CA ASP A 128 9.56 -7.62 12.02
C ASP A 128 10.93 -8.02 12.55
N GLN A 129 11.08 -9.23 13.10
CA GLN A 129 12.36 -9.73 13.61
C GLN A 129 13.40 -9.90 12.50
N ALA A 130 13.00 -10.41 11.34
CA ALA A 130 13.89 -10.62 10.21
C ALA A 130 14.35 -9.30 9.58
N LEU A 131 13.48 -8.28 9.58
CA LEU A 131 13.76 -6.94 9.07
C LEU A 131 14.50 -6.08 10.11
N LYS A 132 14.39 -6.37 11.41
CA LYS A 132 15.11 -5.72 12.54
C LYS A 132 16.62 -5.94 12.55
N ARG A 133 17.25 -6.39 11.45
CA ARG A 133 18.71 -6.26 11.34
C ARG A 133 19.09 -4.81 11.65
N PRO A 134 20.20 -4.54 12.36
CA PRO A 134 20.64 -3.19 12.62
C PRO A 134 20.90 -2.54 11.27
N THR A 135 19.88 -1.87 10.75
CA THR A 135 20.09 -0.75 9.86
C THR A 135 20.90 0.18 10.72
N GLU A 136 22.19 0.29 10.44
CA GLU A 136 22.95 1.48 10.82
C GLU A 136 22.07 2.64 10.40
N THR A 137 21.37 3.21 11.38
CA THR A 137 20.65 4.46 11.20
C THR A 137 21.73 5.44 10.80
N ARG A 138 21.64 5.98 9.58
CA ARG A 138 22.43 7.18 9.26
C ARG A 138 22.14 8.22 10.34
N GLU A 139 23.16 8.99 10.69
CA GLU A 139 23.04 10.07 11.69
C GLU A 139 21.91 11.07 11.38
N ASP A 140 21.42 11.09 10.14
CA ASP A 140 20.29 11.90 9.68
C ASP A 140 18.89 11.34 10.06
N GLY A 141 18.80 10.20 10.76
CA GLY A 141 17.53 9.61 11.21
C GLY A 141 16.68 9.01 10.10
N SER A 142 17.18 8.96 8.86
CA SER A 142 16.47 8.34 7.74
C SER A 142 16.77 6.84 7.71
N ALA A 143 15.72 6.01 7.69
CA ALA A 143 15.88 4.58 7.41
C ALA A 143 16.44 4.43 5.99
N PRO A 144 17.59 3.74 5.79
CA PRO A 144 18.15 3.55 4.46
C PRO A 144 17.13 2.84 3.58
N SER A 145 16.80 3.41 2.43
CA SER A 145 15.97 2.75 1.43
C SER A 145 16.76 1.56 0.85
N VAL A 146 16.35 0.34 1.24
CA VAL A 146 17.20 -0.85 1.08
C VAL A 146 17.38 -1.25 -0.40
N PHE A 147 16.46 -0.90 -1.32
CA PHE A 147 16.58 -1.11 -2.78
C PHE A 147 17.85 -0.49 -3.41
N TYR A 148 18.54 0.39 -2.69
CA TYR A 148 19.62 1.22 -3.24
C TYR A 148 20.98 1.03 -2.56
N LYS A 149 21.10 0.06 -1.64
CA LYS A 149 22.28 -0.09 -0.76
C LYS A 149 23.58 -0.41 -1.51
N ASP A 150 23.49 -1.08 -2.67
CA ASP A 150 24.64 -1.48 -3.51
C ASP A 150 24.85 -0.60 -4.76
N GLN A 151 24.07 0.46 -4.93
CA GLN A 151 24.39 1.45 -5.94
C GLN A 151 25.48 2.33 -5.32
N GLY A 152 26.71 2.21 -5.82
CA GLY A 152 27.80 3.12 -5.49
C GLY A 152 27.34 4.58 -5.49
N PRO A 153 28.08 5.49 -4.84
CA PRO A 153 27.66 6.88 -4.68
C PRO A 153 27.08 7.36 -5.99
N PRO A 154 25.82 7.88 -6.01
CA PRO A 154 25.19 8.32 -7.25
C PRO A 154 26.22 9.17 -7.94
N GLU A 155 26.75 8.71 -9.08
CA GLU A 155 27.65 9.53 -9.85
C GLU A 155 26.87 10.81 -10.10
N GLU A 156 27.34 11.92 -9.51
CA GLU A 156 26.76 13.23 -9.71
C GLU A 156 27.13 13.67 -11.11
N THR A 157 26.66 12.93 -12.11
CA THR A 157 26.57 13.43 -13.47
C THR A 157 25.62 14.60 -13.35
N GLY A 158 26.10 15.82 -13.52
CA GLY A 158 25.30 17.06 -13.37
C GLY A 158 24.12 17.20 -14.35
N GLY A 159 23.65 16.12 -14.96
CA GLY A 159 22.45 16.03 -15.77
C GLY A 159 21.28 15.36 -15.03
N CYS A 160 20.13 15.36 -15.68
CA CYS A 160 18.87 14.84 -15.13
C CYS A 160 18.76 13.31 -15.11
N GLU A 161 19.89 12.63 -15.29
CA GLU A 161 19.99 11.19 -15.42
C GLU A 161 20.03 10.53 -14.04
N VAL A 162 18.86 10.18 -13.52
CA VAL A 162 18.76 9.33 -12.33
C VAL A 162 18.80 7.88 -12.75
N ALA A 163 19.77 7.06 -12.34
CA ALA A 163 19.76 5.63 -12.69
C ALA A 163 18.44 4.96 -12.22
N PRO A 164 17.79 4.11 -13.04
CA PRO A 164 16.58 3.41 -12.59
C PRO A 164 16.89 2.49 -11.41
N ALA A 165 15.89 2.21 -10.59
CA ALA A 165 15.99 1.19 -9.56
C ALA A 165 16.44 -0.13 -10.17
N ARG A 166 17.43 -0.79 -9.54
CA ARG A 166 17.74 -2.17 -9.85
C ARG A 166 16.56 -3.01 -9.38
N ASP A 167 16.14 -3.93 -10.24
CA ASP A 167 14.97 -4.75 -10.02
C ASP A 167 15.35 -6.21 -10.29
N PRO A 168 16.04 -6.84 -9.32
CA PRO A 168 16.48 -8.23 -9.46
C PRO A 168 15.28 -9.21 -9.50
N TYR A 169 14.07 -8.74 -9.23
CA TYR A 169 12.87 -9.54 -9.13
C TYR A 169 11.89 -9.29 -10.29
N ASN A 170 12.27 -8.46 -11.26
CA ASN A 170 11.45 -8.10 -12.42
C ASN A 170 10.01 -7.71 -12.05
N LEU A 171 9.87 -6.92 -10.99
CA LEU A 171 8.58 -6.47 -10.48
C LEU A 171 7.88 -5.56 -11.52
N PRO A 172 6.55 -5.60 -11.61
CA PRO A 172 5.81 -4.85 -12.61
C PRO A 172 5.88 -3.33 -12.39
N TRP A 173 5.63 -2.56 -13.45
CA TRP A 173 5.75 -1.09 -13.43
C TRP A 173 4.98 -0.43 -12.28
N TYR A 174 3.79 -0.93 -11.95
CA TYR A 174 2.92 -0.34 -10.93
C TYR A 174 3.46 -0.54 -9.51
N PHE A 175 4.26 -1.59 -9.28
CA PHE A 175 4.97 -1.77 -8.02
C PHE A 175 6.00 -0.66 -7.84
N HIS A 176 6.85 -0.45 -8.84
CA HIS A 176 7.87 0.59 -8.84
C HIS A 176 7.26 1.99 -8.73
N TYR A 177 6.11 2.21 -9.36
CA TYR A 177 5.36 3.46 -9.25
C TYR A 177 4.83 3.69 -7.82
N ALA A 178 4.16 2.69 -7.23
CA ALA A 178 3.64 2.77 -5.88
C ALA A 178 4.77 3.00 -4.86
N LEU A 179 5.88 2.28 -5.00
CA LEU A 179 7.08 2.48 -4.19
C LEU A 179 7.65 3.89 -4.36
N GLY A 180 7.75 4.39 -5.60
CA GLY A 180 8.24 5.74 -5.88
C GLY A 180 7.40 6.83 -5.21
N LYS A 181 6.07 6.69 -5.23
CA LYS A 181 5.15 7.60 -4.55
C LYS A 181 5.33 7.55 -3.02
N GLU A 182 5.41 6.36 -2.44
CA GLU A 182 5.62 6.18 -0.99
C GLU A 182 6.95 6.80 -0.53
N LEU A 183 8.04 6.60 -1.30
CA LEU A 183 9.35 7.19 -1.02
C LEU A 183 9.29 8.72 -1.09
N PHE A 184 8.57 9.26 -2.08
CA PHE A 184 8.37 10.70 -2.22
C PHE A 184 7.64 11.31 -1.01
N GLU A 185 6.56 10.67 -0.54
CA GLU A 185 5.79 11.12 0.61
C GLU A 185 6.62 11.13 1.90
N ARG A 186 7.65 10.27 2.00
CA ARG A 186 8.60 10.19 3.12
C ARG A 186 9.79 11.15 2.99
N GLY A 187 9.88 11.93 1.93
CA GLY A 187 11.01 12.83 1.67
C GLY A 187 12.26 12.14 1.12
N GLN A 188 12.19 10.85 0.79
CA GLN A 188 13.28 10.08 0.19
C GLN A 188 13.32 10.30 -1.34
N TYR A 189 13.55 11.56 -1.74
CA TYR A 189 13.31 12.03 -3.10
C TYR A 189 14.23 11.39 -4.15
N ARG A 190 15.51 11.11 -3.82
CA ARG A 190 16.44 10.48 -4.76
C ARG A 190 15.98 9.05 -5.08
N GLU A 191 15.56 8.31 -4.07
CA GLU A 191 15.09 6.93 -4.20
C GLU A 191 13.71 6.87 -4.87
N ALA A 192 12.84 7.84 -4.59
CA ALA A 192 11.60 8.02 -5.32
C ALA A 192 11.85 8.15 -6.83
N LEU A 193 12.78 9.02 -7.24
CA LEU A 193 13.13 9.22 -8.64
C LEU A 193 13.61 7.94 -9.33
N ARG A 194 14.46 7.16 -8.65
CA ARG A 194 14.97 5.88 -9.18
C ARG A 194 13.84 4.87 -9.39
N SER A 195 12.92 4.74 -8.43
CA SER A 195 11.75 3.85 -8.52
C SER A 195 10.79 4.31 -9.63
N LEU A 196 10.49 5.61 -9.69
CA LEU A 196 9.63 6.18 -10.74
C LEU A 196 10.23 5.99 -12.14
N ARG A 197 11.56 6.15 -12.29
CA ARG A 197 12.22 5.87 -13.57
C ARG A 197 12.16 4.40 -13.95
N ARG A 198 12.29 3.48 -12.97
CA ARG A 198 12.11 2.05 -13.24
C ARG A 198 10.68 1.75 -13.69
N ALA A 199 9.68 2.39 -13.09
CA ALA A 199 8.30 2.29 -13.56
C ALA A 199 8.15 2.76 -15.01
N LEU A 200 8.73 3.91 -15.37
CA LEU A 200 8.69 4.46 -16.73
C LEU A 200 9.40 3.59 -17.77
N LEU A 201 10.48 2.89 -17.39
CA LEU A 201 11.13 1.94 -18.29
C LEU A 201 10.23 0.75 -18.62
N LEU A 202 9.42 0.31 -17.66
CA LEU A 202 8.52 -0.83 -17.81
C LEU A 202 7.17 -0.44 -18.44
N ASN A 203 6.68 0.77 -18.15
CA ASN A 203 5.51 1.37 -18.78
C ASN A 203 5.80 2.84 -19.15
N PRO A 204 6.18 3.13 -20.40
CA PRO A 204 6.54 4.49 -20.81
C PRO A 204 5.36 5.45 -20.96
N ARG A 205 4.12 4.98 -20.86
CA ARG A 205 2.90 5.77 -21.13
C ARG A 205 2.15 6.05 -19.82
N PRO A 206 2.24 7.28 -19.30
CA PRO A 206 1.37 7.74 -18.23
C PRO A 206 -0.10 7.74 -18.65
N GLU A 207 -0.99 7.30 -17.76
CA GLU A 207 -2.43 7.24 -18.00
C GLU A 207 -3.20 7.46 -16.69
N THR A 208 -4.30 8.21 -16.73
CA THR A 208 -5.16 8.48 -15.56
C THR A 208 -5.94 7.25 -15.09
N GLN A 209 -6.16 6.29 -15.97
CA GLN A 209 -6.77 5.00 -15.67
C GLN A 209 -5.82 3.88 -16.13
N ALA A 210 -4.55 4.00 -15.76
CA ALA A 210 -3.56 2.98 -16.09
C ALA A 210 -3.97 1.68 -15.40
N ARG A 211 -4.25 0.66 -16.20
CA ARG A 211 -4.56 -0.66 -15.68
C ARG A 211 -3.31 -1.21 -15.00
N THR A 212 -3.37 -1.39 -13.69
CA THR A 212 -2.27 -2.01 -12.95
C THR A 212 -2.36 -3.51 -13.13
N TYR A 213 -3.29 -4.13 -12.43
CA TYR A 213 -3.40 -5.56 -12.40
C TYR A 213 -4.84 -6.00 -12.12
N GLY A 214 -5.29 -7.05 -12.80
CA GLY A 214 -6.70 -7.45 -12.80
C GLY A 214 -7.59 -6.33 -13.38
N MET A 215 -8.61 -5.90 -12.62
CA MET A 215 -9.51 -4.79 -12.98
C MET A 215 -9.14 -3.47 -12.30
N TRP A 216 -7.95 -3.37 -11.71
CA TRP A 216 -7.52 -2.17 -11.00
C TRP A 216 -6.93 -1.16 -11.94
N HIS A 217 -7.29 0.09 -11.68
CA HIS A 217 -6.74 1.24 -12.34
C HIS A 217 -6.11 2.13 -11.29
N THR A 218 -5.00 2.74 -11.67
CA THR A 218 -4.36 3.78 -10.88
C THR A 218 -4.14 4.99 -11.76
N GLU A 219 -4.09 6.15 -11.13
CA GLU A 219 -3.61 7.35 -11.79
C GLU A 219 -2.10 7.25 -11.90
N TYR A 220 -1.61 6.83 -13.06
CA TYR A 220 -0.18 6.69 -13.31
C TYR A 220 0.37 8.00 -13.85
N ARG A 221 0.88 8.84 -12.94
CA ARG A 221 1.44 10.17 -13.20
C ARG A 221 2.91 10.26 -12.76
N PRO A 222 3.82 9.44 -13.31
CA PRO A 222 5.20 9.40 -12.87
C PRO A 222 5.94 10.72 -13.08
N TYR A 223 5.71 11.44 -14.18
CA TYR A 223 6.43 12.70 -14.44
C TYR A 223 6.03 13.80 -13.45
N TYR A 224 4.77 13.83 -13.01
CA TYR A 224 4.35 14.71 -11.91
C TYR A 224 5.18 14.49 -10.63
N TYR A 225 5.21 13.26 -10.12
CA TYR A 225 5.96 12.94 -8.89
C TYR A 225 7.46 13.17 -9.06
N MET A 226 8.03 12.84 -10.22
CA MET A 226 9.44 13.11 -10.51
C MET A 226 9.73 14.62 -10.55
N THR A 227 8.85 15.44 -11.13
CA THR A 227 9.00 16.90 -11.15
C THR A 227 9.04 17.46 -9.74
N GLN A 228 8.11 17.03 -8.88
CA GLN A 228 8.10 17.47 -7.49
C GLN A 228 9.34 17.00 -6.73
N ALA A 229 9.79 15.77 -6.95
CA ALA A 229 11.01 15.25 -6.32
C ALA A 229 12.25 16.09 -6.73
N PHE A 230 12.38 16.43 -8.01
CA PHE A 230 13.47 17.30 -8.49
C PHE A 230 13.42 18.71 -7.88
N LEU A 231 12.23 19.31 -7.76
CA LEU A 231 12.07 20.60 -7.08
C LEU A 231 12.51 20.54 -5.61
N LYS A 232 12.14 19.47 -4.90
CA LYS A 232 12.52 19.27 -3.49
C LYS A 232 14.03 19.06 -3.31
N LEU A 233 14.71 18.54 -4.33
CA LEU A 233 16.17 18.42 -4.39
C LEU A 233 16.87 19.69 -4.90
N GLY A 234 16.14 20.76 -5.24
CA GLY A 234 16.70 22.00 -5.79
C GLY A 234 17.14 21.90 -7.26
N GLN A 235 16.86 20.80 -7.95
CA GLN A 235 17.28 20.54 -9.33
C GLN A 235 16.25 21.11 -10.33
N ARG A 236 16.22 22.45 -10.46
CA ARG A 236 15.19 23.17 -11.24
C ARG A 236 15.17 22.79 -12.72
N ASP A 237 16.32 22.61 -13.36
CA ASP A 237 16.39 22.28 -14.78
C ASP A 237 15.78 20.90 -15.08
N CYS A 238 16.03 19.93 -14.19
CA CYS A 238 15.48 18.59 -14.29
C CYS A 238 13.99 18.53 -13.99
N ALA A 239 13.52 19.35 -13.04
CA ALA A 239 12.10 19.56 -12.82
C ALA A 239 11.43 20.14 -14.09
N ALA A 240 12.02 21.15 -14.73
CA ALA A 240 11.49 21.74 -15.94
C ALA A 240 11.41 20.73 -17.10
N GLN A 241 12.46 19.93 -17.31
CA GLN A 241 12.46 18.88 -18.33
C GLN A 241 11.35 17.84 -18.08
N THR A 242 11.25 17.35 -16.85
CA THR A 242 10.26 16.34 -16.46
C THR A 242 8.83 16.88 -16.57
N ALA A 243 8.61 18.15 -16.18
CA ALA A 243 7.32 18.81 -16.30
C ALA A 243 6.87 18.96 -17.76
N ARG A 244 7.81 19.22 -18.69
CA ARG A 244 7.49 19.24 -20.13
C ARG A 244 7.00 17.88 -20.62
N GLU A 245 7.59 16.78 -20.17
CA GLU A 245 7.08 15.43 -20.49
C GLU A 245 5.69 15.19 -19.89
N SER A 246 5.45 15.58 -18.64
CA SER A 246 4.11 15.50 -18.02
C SER A 246 3.05 16.25 -18.83
N VAL A 247 3.36 17.47 -19.28
CA VAL A 247 2.51 18.30 -20.15
C VAL A 247 2.32 17.67 -21.54
N ARG A 248 3.38 17.09 -22.12
CA ARG A 248 3.36 16.41 -23.42
C ARG A 248 2.43 15.19 -23.40
N PHE A 249 2.50 14.38 -22.36
CA PHE A 249 1.63 13.22 -22.15
C PHE A 249 0.23 13.58 -21.63
N ARG A 250 0.00 14.85 -21.27
CA ARG A 250 -1.25 15.32 -20.64
C ARG A 250 -1.60 14.55 -19.37
N GLU A 251 -0.59 14.21 -18.56
CA GLU A 251 -0.76 13.49 -17.28
C GLU A 251 -1.73 14.21 -16.32
N ILE A 252 -1.67 15.54 -16.33
CA ILE A 252 -2.55 16.41 -15.54
C ILE A 252 -3.29 17.30 -16.53
N PRO A 253 -4.57 17.00 -16.82
CA PRO A 253 -5.38 17.87 -17.66
C PRO A 253 -5.48 19.27 -17.02
N PRO A 254 -5.43 20.37 -17.81
CA PRO A 254 -5.58 21.73 -17.27
C PRO A 254 -6.91 21.95 -16.54
N THR A 255 -7.94 21.18 -16.90
CA THR A 255 -9.27 21.21 -16.31
C THR A 255 -9.40 20.34 -15.06
N ASP A 256 -8.37 19.56 -14.73
CA ASP A 256 -8.35 18.67 -13.57
C ASP A 256 -8.08 19.52 -12.32
N GLY A 257 -9.16 20.07 -11.74
CA GLY A 257 -9.10 20.89 -10.53
C GLY A 257 -8.57 20.16 -9.28
N LEU A 258 -8.20 18.88 -9.43
CA LEU A 258 -7.57 18.06 -8.40
C LEU A 258 -6.13 18.47 -8.08
N TYR A 259 -5.45 19.19 -8.97
CA TYR A 259 -4.03 19.57 -8.81
C TYR A 259 -3.79 21.08 -9.04
N PRO A 260 -4.40 21.96 -8.23
CA PRO A 260 -4.20 23.41 -8.36
C PRO A 260 -2.74 23.81 -8.20
N GLU A 261 -1.97 23.08 -7.38
CA GLU A 261 -0.54 23.28 -7.19
C GLU A 261 0.27 23.02 -8.46
N TRP A 262 -0.23 22.21 -9.39
CA TRP A 262 0.49 21.90 -10.62
C TRP A 262 0.62 23.13 -11.52
N GLN A 263 -0.41 23.95 -11.60
CA GLN A 263 -0.35 25.21 -12.37
C GLN A 263 0.68 26.16 -11.77
N GLN A 264 0.74 26.24 -10.43
CA GLN A 264 1.75 27.04 -9.74
C GLN A 264 3.17 26.50 -10.00
N VAL A 265 3.35 25.17 -10.05
CA VAL A 265 4.63 24.55 -10.41
C VAL A 265 5.04 24.91 -11.84
N LEU A 266 4.12 24.79 -12.81
CA LEU A 266 4.40 25.17 -14.19
C LEU A 266 4.78 26.65 -14.31
N LYS A 267 4.09 27.53 -13.58
CA LYS A 267 4.44 28.96 -13.48
C LYS A 267 5.85 29.20 -12.96
N VAL A 268 6.20 28.56 -11.84
CA VAL A 268 7.53 28.69 -11.22
C VAL A 268 8.64 28.15 -12.14
N LEU A 269 8.31 27.20 -13.00
CA LEU A 269 9.21 26.64 -14.00
C LEU A 269 9.21 27.41 -15.33
N GLY A 270 8.37 28.44 -15.49
CA GLY A 270 8.24 29.22 -16.73
C GLY A 270 7.66 28.41 -17.89
N LEU A 271 6.73 27.49 -17.60
CA LEU A 271 6.11 26.57 -18.58
C LEU A 271 4.60 26.84 -18.77
N GLU A 272 4.10 28.00 -18.35
CA GLU A 272 2.74 28.44 -18.69
C GLU A 272 2.61 28.59 -20.22
N ARG A 273 1.48 28.11 -20.77
CA ARG A 273 1.15 28.25 -22.19
C ARG A 273 0.33 29.50 -22.46
#